data_AF-A0A4W4E6Z0-F1
#
_entry.id   AF-A0A4W4E6Z0-F1
#
_cell.length_a   1.000
_cell.length_b   1.000
_cell.length_c   1.000
_cell.angle_alpha   90.00
_cell.angle_beta   90.00
_cell.angle_gamma   90.00
#
_symmetry.space_group_name_H-M   'P 1'
#
loop_
_entity.id
_entity.type
_entity.pdbx_description
1 polymer ?
#
loop_
_entity_poly.entity_id
_entity_poly.type
_entity_poly.pdbx_seq_one_letter_code
_entity_poly.pdbx_strand_id
1 'polypeptide(L)'
;FHSSQTRVILLKDMERLDSFPSALFCQGFELQFRLGPTLQGRCVRVFTNYPSPGTTFNNQEFQALEWIVPTGTPDDSDKYCKLDLDIAGSYRYYFDCGDEKMEGSGYILVEPMLRVGHKDRILNLDSISVQSYLAKCLGPLGEWKDRLKVAKETGYSMIHLTPLQKLGQSRSCYSIADQLELNPDFSPPGRSYTWMDVGNLMEMIRKEWSIICITDLVYNHTAADSEWLRLHPECGYNLANSPHLTPAWLLDRALWHLGRDVAEGKHSEEGLPALITEEKQLDTLQGLLWQGIFPRLKLWEFFQVDVGKAVEQFKEMLQAGEQPVGPQMTESHKMKIIQDPQYKRFGNTVDMKMALEMFGRPTNGPVAVQVFCDWFKKALEEVNLECYEEMCKHHEQAVNCIMDVVRYERLAVNGPRLGPVTRTHPLVARYFTFPFEDMAMEKEQLLLQNADDACHFLAHDGWVIGDGPLRSSAEPDSDVYLRRELVCWSDRVKLRYGNKPEDCPYLWAHMKKYTEITVKHFYGVRLDNCHSTPLHVTEYMLRSARDHRPDLYVAAEFVTGSEELDNAFVAQLGVTSLIRGKRERDKPG
;
A
#
# COMPACT_ATOMS: atom_id res chain seq x y z
N PHE A 1 43.08 -6.02 15.93
CA PHE A 1 43.26 -4.58 15.68
C PHE A 1 42.40 -4.19 14.49
N HIS A 2 41.14 -3.84 14.71
CA HIS A 2 40.40 -3.08 13.70
C HIS A 2 40.87 -1.64 13.85
N SER A 3 41.49 -1.08 12.81
CA SER A 3 41.68 0.36 12.76
C SER A 3 40.27 0.95 12.63
N SER A 4 39.83 1.72 13.63
CA SER A 4 38.57 2.47 13.53
C SER A 4 38.70 3.40 12.33
N GLN A 5 37.84 3.23 11.34
CA GLN A 5 37.86 4.09 10.17
C GLN A 5 37.01 5.32 10.48
N THR A 6 37.61 6.51 10.41
CA THR A 6 36.89 7.76 10.57
C THR A 6 36.26 8.17 9.23
N ARG A 7 34.99 8.56 9.27
CA ARG A 7 34.23 9.15 8.17
C ARG A 7 33.77 10.54 8.55
N VAL A 8 33.68 11.42 7.58
CA VAL A 8 33.37 12.84 7.80
C VAL A 8 32.16 13.24 6.97
N ILE A 9 31.17 13.86 7.61
CA ILE A 9 30.10 14.62 6.96
C ILE A 9 30.42 16.10 7.16
N LEU A 10 30.57 16.84 6.05
CA LEU A 10 30.70 18.29 6.06
C LEU A 10 29.31 18.92 6.01
N LEU A 11 28.92 19.62 7.07
CA LEU A 11 27.64 20.32 7.17
C LEU A 11 27.66 21.58 6.31
N LYS A 12 26.69 21.74 5.40
CA LYS A 12 26.53 22.95 4.58
C LYS A 12 25.17 23.58 4.78
N ASP A 13 25.13 24.90 4.69
CA ASP A 13 23.91 25.68 4.89
C ASP A 13 22.84 25.29 3.85
N MET A 14 21.59 25.15 4.31
CA MET A 14 20.42 24.75 3.49
C MET A 14 20.55 23.38 2.80
N GLU A 15 21.51 22.54 3.19
CA GLU A 15 21.70 21.20 2.62
C GLU A 15 20.70 20.21 3.23
N ARG A 16 19.71 19.80 2.42
CA ARG A 16 18.69 18.80 2.78
C ARG A 16 18.91 17.52 1.98
N LEU A 17 19.54 16.54 2.61
CA LEU A 17 19.88 15.25 2.00
C LEU A 17 18.82 14.19 2.32
N ASP A 18 17.55 14.59 2.36
CA ASP A 18 16.44 13.70 2.72
C ASP A 18 16.15 12.66 1.62
N SER A 19 16.62 12.90 0.39
CA SER A 19 16.41 12.05 -0.80
C SER A 19 17.68 11.45 -1.41
N PHE A 20 18.84 11.66 -0.78
CA PHE A 20 20.11 11.06 -1.20
C PHE A 20 20.71 10.30 -0.03
N PRO A 21 21.15 9.04 -0.19
CA PRO A 21 21.88 8.34 0.86
C PRO A 21 23.22 9.06 1.04
N SER A 22 23.27 10.01 1.98
CA SER A 22 24.42 10.91 2.12
C SER A 22 25.65 10.20 2.67
N ALA A 23 25.49 9.03 3.29
CA ALA A 23 26.58 8.05 3.42
C ALA A 23 26.08 6.69 3.96
N LEU A 24 26.58 5.62 3.34
CA LEU A 24 26.51 4.25 3.82
C LEU A 24 27.75 3.98 4.69
N PHE A 25 27.53 3.47 5.90
CA PHE A 25 28.57 3.23 6.88
C PHE A 25 28.58 1.78 7.35
N CYS A 26 29.77 1.26 7.65
CA CYS A 26 29.90 -0.02 8.31
C CYS A 26 29.94 0.19 9.82
N GLN A 27 29.49 -0.80 10.59
CA GLN A 27 29.64 -0.78 12.04
C GLN A 27 31.13 -0.76 12.46
N GLY A 28 31.42 -0.14 13.60
CA GLY A 28 32.76 0.13 14.12
C GLY A 28 33.44 1.35 13.49
N PHE A 29 32.73 2.12 12.66
CA PHE A 29 33.24 3.39 12.13
C PHE A 29 32.98 4.52 13.11
N GLU A 30 33.89 5.50 13.11
CA GLU A 30 33.68 6.78 13.78
C GLU A 30 33.15 7.77 12.75
N LEU A 31 31.97 8.34 12.98
CA LEU A 31 31.41 9.41 12.17
C LEU A 31 31.67 10.76 12.84
N GLN A 32 32.26 11.68 12.08
CA GLN A 32 32.50 13.06 12.48
C GLN A 32 31.65 14.02 11.65
N PHE A 33 30.85 14.84 12.31
CA PHE A 33 30.24 16.01 11.68
C PHE A 33 31.19 17.20 11.82
N ARG A 34 31.53 17.84 10.71
CA ARG A 34 32.41 19.00 10.66
C ARG A 34 31.72 20.17 9.97
N LEU A 35 32.08 21.39 10.33
CA LEU A 35 31.54 22.57 9.67
C LEU A 35 32.11 22.70 8.25
N GLY A 36 31.21 22.80 7.27
CA GLY A 36 31.56 23.23 5.93
C GLY A 36 31.78 24.75 5.87
N PRO A 37 32.36 25.26 4.76
CA PRO A 37 32.72 26.68 4.62
C PRO A 37 31.54 27.66 4.83
N THR A 38 30.32 27.24 4.50
CA THR A 38 29.11 28.07 4.62
C THR A 38 28.61 28.26 6.05
N LEU A 39 29.09 27.44 6.99
CA LEU A 39 28.64 27.46 8.39
C LEU A 39 29.72 27.98 9.36
N GLN A 40 30.89 28.37 8.83
CA GLN A 40 31.94 28.98 9.64
C GLN A 40 31.47 30.31 10.25
N GLY A 41 31.78 30.52 11.53
CA GLY A 41 31.32 31.66 12.32
C GLY A 41 29.89 31.57 12.81
N ARG A 42 29.13 30.52 12.46
CA ARG A 42 27.74 30.31 12.94
C ARG A 42 27.72 29.41 14.18
N CYS A 43 26.75 29.65 15.06
CA CYS A 43 26.51 28.82 16.24
C CYS A 43 25.71 27.58 15.85
N VAL A 44 26.39 26.55 15.34
CA VAL A 44 25.72 25.32 14.86
C VAL A 44 25.50 24.33 15.99
N ARG A 45 24.29 23.77 16.09
CA ARG A 45 23.97 22.63 16.96
C ARG A 45 23.55 21.44 16.11
N VAL A 46 24.13 20.27 16.37
CA VAL A 46 23.85 19.04 15.62
C VAL A 46 23.03 18.11 16.48
N PHE A 47 21.97 17.54 15.91
CA PHE A 47 21.06 16.63 16.57
C PHE A 47 20.96 15.32 15.79
N THR A 48 20.83 14.21 16.50
CA THR A 48 20.67 12.88 15.89
C THR A 48 19.74 12.01 16.70
N ASN A 49 18.99 11.12 16.04
CA ASN A 49 18.23 10.07 16.70
C ASN A 49 19.00 8.73 16.79
N TYR A 50 20.30 8.75 16.46
CA TYR A 50 21.19 7.63 16.74
C TYR A 50 21.18 7.36 18.25
N PRO A 51 20.90 6.13 18.72
CA PRO A 51 20.72 5.86 20.15
C PRO A 51 22.04 5.99 20.91
N SER A 52 21.98 6.56 22.11
CA SER A 52 23.12 6.55 23.04
C SER A 52 23.41 5.12 23.50
N PRO A 53 24.63 4.80 23.94
CA PRO A 53 24.96 3.47 24.45
C PRO A 53 23.99 3.03 25.57
N GLY A 54 23.33 1.89 25.36
CA GLY A 54 22.40 1.30 26.32
C GLY A 54 20.96 1.84 26.27
N THR A 55 20.63 2.76 25.37
CA THR A 55 19.24 3.20 25.15
C THR A 55 18.61 2.49 23.96
N THR A 56 17.28 2.35 23.99
CA THR A 56 16.51 1.84 22.86
C THR A 56 16.30 2.95 21.84
N PHE A 57 16.43 2.62 20.55
CA PHE A 57 16.18 3.57 19.47
C PHE A 57 14.75 4.13 19.51
N ASN A 58 14.63 5.45 19.37
CA ASN A 58 13.36 6.15 19.16
C ASN A 58 13.47 7.16 18.02
N ASN A 59 12.67 6.98 16.97
CA ASN A 59 12.73 7.83 15.78
C ASN A 59 12.32 9.29 16.01
N GLN A 60 11.58 9.57 17.10
CA GLN A 60 11.13 10.92 17.48
C GLN A 60 12.07 11.63 18.46
N GLU A 61 12.97 10.91 19.13
CA GLU A 61 13.87 11.49 20.12
C GLU A 61 15.21 11.79 19.47
N PHE A 62 15.59 13.07 19.48
CA PHE A 62 16.86 13.53 19.00
C PHE A 62 17.70 14.06 20.17
N GLN A 63 18.96 13.66 20.21
CA GLN A 63 19.95 14.16 21.16
C GLN A 63 20.89 15.13 20.47
N ALA A 64 21.25 16.21 21.18
CA ALA A 64 22.28 17.14 20.74
C ALA A 64 23.66 16.51 20.92
N LEU A 65 24.51 16.62 19.90
CA LEU A 65 25.89 16.19 19.97
C LEU A 65 26.78 17.29 20.53
N GLU A 66 27.75 16.90 21.35
CA GLU A 66 28.76 17.82 21.87
C GLU A 66 29.83 18.09 20.82
N TRP A 67 30.25 19.36 20.72
CA TRP A 67 31.38 19.76 19.90
C TRP A 67 32.69 19.46 20.63
N ILE A 68 33.52 18.61 20.03
CA ILE A 68 34.87 18.31 20.47
C ILE A 68 35.81 19.32 19.80
N VAL A 69 36.64 19.99 20.60
CA VAL A 69 37.63 20.98 20.15
C VAL A 69 39.03 20.42 20.42
N PRO A 70 39.69 19.76 19.44
CA PRO A 70 40.92 19.02 19.66
C PRO A 70 42.09 19.86 20.15
N THR A 71 42.21 21.09 19.63
CA THR A 71 43.30 22.02 19.97
C THR A 71 43.03 22.82 21.25
N GLY A 72 41.83 22.71 21.83
CA GLY A 72 41.39 23.50 22.98
C GLY A 72 41.12 24.98 22.67
N THR A 73 41.45 25.46 21.47
CA THR A 73 41.07 26.78 20.97
C THR A 73 39.79 26.64 20.15
N PRO A 74 38.74 27.47 20.38
CA PRO A 74 37.47 27.38 19.66
C PRO A 74 37.64 27.90 18.22
N ASP A 75 38.35 27.15 17.40
CA ASP A 75 38.45 27.34 15.96
C ASP A 75 37.39 26.44 15.28
N ASP A 76 36.69 27.01 14.30
CA ASP A 76 35.70 26.30 13.52
C ASP A 76 36.34 25.33 12.52
N SER A 77 37.65 25.44 12.30
CA SER A 77 38.39 24.63 11.34
C SER A 77 38.67 23.20 11.80
N ASP A 78 38.78 22.96 13.11
CA ASP A 78 39.17 21.67 13.68
C ASP A 78 38.11 21.01 14.58
N LYS A 79 37.08 21.75 14.99
CA LYS A 79 36.01 21.20 15.83
C LYS A 79 35.10 20.21 15.07
N TYR A 80 34.65 19.18 15.78
CA TYR A 80 33.73 18.18 15.24
C TYR A 80 32.77 17.62 16.28
N CYS A 81 31.59 17.18 15.86
CA CYS A 81 30.75 16.28 16.66
C CYS A 81 31.08 14.83 16.30
N LYS A 82 31.08 13.93 17.27
CA LYS A 82 31.45 12.53 17.09
C LYS A 82 30.27 11.58 17.35
N LEU A 83 30.19 10.52 16.56
CA LEU A 83 29.36 9.34 16.79
C LEU A 83 30.19 8.06 16.54
N ASP A 84 30.14 7.12 17.47
CA ASP A 84 30.65 5.76 17.26
C ASP A 84 29.50 4.88 16.75
N LEU A 85 29.64 4.34 15.53
CA LEU A 85 28.57 3.63 14.84
C LEU A 85 28.62 2.13 15.14
N ASP A 86 27.92 1.68 16.18
CA ASP A 86 27.92 0.27 16.63
C ASP A 86 26.63 -0.51 16.30
N ILE A 87 25.54 0.18 15.98
CA ILE A 87 24.21 -0.40 15.78
C ILE A 87 23.76 -0.16 14.33
N ALA A 88 23.47 -1.25 13.60
CA ALA A 88 22.88 -1.18 12.27
C ALA A 88 21.49 -0.56 12.26
N GLY A 89 21.15 0.13 11.17
CA GLY A 89 19.86 0.75 11.02
C GLY A 89 19.91 2.00 10.15
N SER A 90 18.79 2.73 10.17
CA SER A 90 18.68 4.05 9.58
C SER A 90 18.40 5.07 10.67
N TYR A 91 19.22 6.11 10.70
CA TYR A 91 19.13 7.20 11.66
C TYR A 91 19.09 8.52 10.92
N ARG A 92 18.57 9.55 11.58
CA ARG A 92 18.45 10.90 11.05
C ARG A 92 19.32 11.83 11.87
N TYR A 93 19.91 12.78 11.17
CA TYR A 93 20.50 13.95 11.80
C TYR A 93 19.89 15.23 11.21
N TYR A 94 19.91 16.27 12.01
CA TYR A 94 19.64 17.64 11.55
C TYR A 94 20.51 18.62 12.31
N PHE A 95 20.61 19.85 11.84
CA PHE A 95 21.29 20.92 12.55
C PHE A 95 20.57 22.25 12.40
N ASP A 96 20.77 23.13 13.38
CA ASP A 96 20.30 24.51 13.39
C ASP A 96 21.46 25.48 13.65
N CYS A 97 21.21 26.78 13.47
CA CYS A 97 22.19 27.85 13.71
C CYS A 97 21.81 28.76 14.91
N GLY A 98 21.17 28.18 15.94
CA GLY A 98 20.85 28.88 17.20
C GLY A 98 19.49 29.59 17.25
N ASP A 99 18.72 29.56 16.15
CA ASP A 99 17.38 30.12 15.99
C ASP A 99 16.26 29.05 16.02
N GLU A 100 16.60 27.82 16.43
CA GLU A 100 15.70 26.64 16.52
C GLU A 100 15.04 26.26 15.18
N LYS A 101 15.50 26.83 14.07
CA LYS A 101 15.07 26.48 12.72
C LYS A 101 16.02 25.43 12.14
N MET A 102 15.45 24.36 11.59
CA MET A 102 16.22 23.34 10.90
C MET A 102 16.86 23.92 9.62
N GLU A 103 18.19 24.05 9.63
CA GLU A 103 18.98 24.58 8.52
C GLU A 103 19.44 23.48 7.55
N GLY A 104 19.58 22.24 8.02
CA GLY A 104 19.86 21.09 7.17
C GLY A 104 19.62 19.75 7.86
N SER A 105 19.54 18.69 7.06
CA SER A 105 19.20 17.34 7.51
C SER A 105 19.74 16.25 6.58
N GLY A 106 19.81 15.02 7.09
CA GLY A 106 20.14 13.85 6.30
C GLY A 106 19.99 12.55 7.07
N TYR A 107 20.34 11.44 6.40
CA TYR A 107 20.29 10.09 6.98
C TYR A 107 21.69 9.51 7.21
N ILE A 108 21.81 8.68 8.24
CA ILE A 108 22.97 7.86 8.58
C ILE A 108 22.53 6.41 8.40
N LEU A 109 23.02 5.75 7.35
CA LEU A 109 22.74 4.35 7.11
C LEU A 109 23.90 3.50 7.61
N VAL A 110 23.64 2.66 8.61
CA VAL A 110 24.63 1.74 9.17
C VAL A 110 24.28 0.31 8.75
N GLU A 111 25.18 -0.32 8.01
CA GLU A 111 24.98 -1.66 7.45
C GLU A 111 24.93 -2.76 8.52
N PRO A 112 24.10 -3.80 8.32
CA PRO A 112 24.08 -4.97 9.19
C PRO A 112 25.37 -5.79 9.06
N MET A 113 25.90 -6.28 10.18
CA MET A 113 27.02 -7.22 10.20
C MET A 113 26.53 -8.66 10.19
N LEU A 114 26.48 -9.25 9.00
CA LEU A 114 26.06 -10.64 8.83
C LEU A 114 27.14 -11.63 9.29
N ARG A 115 26.81 -12.53 10.22
CA ARG A 115 27.77 -13.48 10.83
C ARG A 115 27.42 -14.94 10.54
N VAL A 116 28.38 -15.68 10.02
CA VAL A 116 28.19 -17.08 9.59
C VAL A 116 29.28 -18.01 10.12
N GLY A 117 29.01 -19.31 10.11
CA GLY A 117 29.95 -20.33 10.57
C GLY A 117 30.10 -20.39 12.10
N HIS A 118 30.74 -21.44 12.60
CA HIS A 118 30.99 -21.61 14.05
C HIS A 118 31.89 -20.53 14.67
N LYS A 119 32.65 -19.80 13.85
CA LYS A 119 33.54 -18.71 14.29
C LYS A 119 32.92 -17.31 14.10
N ASP A 120 31.65 -17.25 13.71
CA ASP A 120 30.92 -16.00 13.44
C ASP A 120 31.70 -15.02 12.54
N ARG A 121 32.24 -15.57 11.43
CA ARG A 121 32.93 -14.77 10.42
C ARG A 121 31.95 -13.79 9.78
N ILE A 122 32.42 -12.59 9.50
CA ILE A 122 31.64 -11.58 8.80
C ILE A 122 31.48 -11.99 7.33
N LEU A 123 30.23 -12.05 6.87
CA LEU A 123 29.88 -12.20 5.46
C LEU A 123 29.79 -10.81 4.85
N ASN A 124 30.67 -10.51 3.88
CA ASN A 124 30.66 -9.22 3.20
C ASN A 124 29.39 -9.08 2.35
N LEU A 125 28.65 -7.98 2.52
CA LEU A 125 27.41 -7.71 1.80
C LEU A 125 27.61 -7.67 0.28
N ASP A 126 28.75 -7.14 -0.20
CA ASP A 126 29.11 -7.12 -1.62
C ASP A 126 29.38 -8.51 -2.22
N SER A 127 29.54 -9.53 -1.37
CA SER A 127 29.79 -10.92 -1.78
C SER A 127 28.55 -11.82 -1.65
N ILE A 128 27.39 -11.23 -1.40
CA ILE A 128 26.14 -11.98 -1.28
C ILE A 128 25.76 -12.55 -2.65
N SER A 129 25.57 -13.86 -2.69
CA SER A 129 24.97 -14.59 -3.79
C SER A 129 23.76 -15.33 -3.24
N VAL A 130 22.58 -15.05 -3.81
CA VAL A 130 21.29 -15.55 -3.30
C VAL A 130 20.70 -16.60 -4.23
N GLN A 131 20.23 -17.71 -3.68
CA GLN A 131 19.36 -18.66 -4.38
C GLN A 131 17.95 -18.65 -3.79
N SER A 132 16.95 -18.35 -4.62
CA SER A 132 15.54 -18.32 -4.22
C SER A 132 14.87 -19.68 -4.40
N TYR A 133 14.09 -20.11 -3.41
CA TYR A 133 13.30 -21.33 -3.43
C TYR A 133 11.83 -21.02 -3.13
N LEU A 134 10.94 -21.64 -3.90
CA LEU A 134 9.52 -21.69 -3.56
C LEU A 134 9.33 -22.70 -2.42
N ALA A 135 9.11 -22.21 -1.20
CA ALA A 135 9.04 -23.04 0.00
C ALA A 135 8.00 -24.17 -0.14
N LYS A 136 6.84 -23.88 -0.75
CA LYS A 136 5.79 -24.88 -1.02
C LYS A 136 6.24 -26.06 -1.90
N CYS A 137 7.29 -25.89 -2.70
CA CYS A 137 7.84 -26.92 -3.57
C CYS A 137 8.95 -27.76 -2.92
N LEU A 138 9.36 -27.42 -1.68
CA LEU A 138 10.39 -28.15 -0.94
C LEU A 138 9.85 -29.39 -0.22
N GLY A 139 8.53 -29.64 -0.24
CA GLY A 139 7.93 -30.79 0.41
C GLY A 139 8.05 -30.74 1.95
N PRO A 140 7.96 -31.90 2.63
CA PRO A 140 8.06 -31.95 4.09
C PRO A 140 9.40 -31.43 4.62
N LEU A 141 9.41 -30.74 5.77
CA LEU A 141 10.60 -30.07 6.33
C LEU A 141 11.80 -31.01 6.52
N GLY A 142 11.54 -32.29 6.80
CA GLY A 142 12.58 -33.31 6.97
C GLY A 142 13.46 -33.55 5.73
N GLU A 143 12.97 -33.22 4.54
CA GLU A 143 13.70 -33.36 3.27
C GLU A 143 14.43 -32.08 2.85
N TRP A 144 14.18 -30.96 3.52
CA TRP A 144 14.68 -29.65 3.09
C TRP A 144 16.21 -29.59 3.13
N LYS A 145 16.85 -30.26 4.09
CA LYS A 145 18.32 -30.30 4.17
C LYS A 145 18.92 -30.81 2.86
N ASP A 146 18.41 -31.91 2.32
CA ASP A 146 18.96 -32.49 1.09
C ASP A 146 18.66 -31.63 -0.14
N ARG A 147 17.48 -31.02 -0.19
CA ARG A 147 17.06 -30.14 -1.30
C ARG A 147 17.80 -28.81 -1.31
N LEU A 148 18.01 -28.19 -0.15
CA LEU A 148 18.73 -26.92 0.02
C LEU A 148 20.24 -27.09 -0.06
N LYS A 149 20.76 -28.31 0.10
CA LYS A 149 22.20 -28.61 -0.04
C LYS A 149 22.75 -28.18 -1.40
N VAL A 150 21.92 -28.16 -2.45
CA VAL A 150 22.30 -27.65 -3.77
C VAL A 150 22.91 -26.25 -3.67
N ALA A 151 22.27 -25.32 -2.95
CA ALA A 151 22.77 -23.96 -2.79
C ALA A 151 24.18 -23.91 -2.19
N LYS A 152 24.45 -24.78 -1.22
CA LYS A 152 25.77 -24.93 -0.61
C LYS A 152 26.81 -25.45 -1.59
N GLU A 153 26.51 -26.56 -2.26
CA GLU A 153 27.49 -27.20 -3.16
C GLU A 153 27.77 -26.33 -4.42
N THR A 154 26.86 -25.43 -4.79
CA THR A 154 27.06 -24.46 -5.88
C THR A 154 27.66 -23.13 -5.41
N GLY A 155 27.96 -22.96 -4.12
CA GLY A 155 28.68 -21.80 -3.59
C GLY A 155 27.84 -20.55 -3.33
N TYR A 156 26.52 -20.67 -3.18
CA TYR A 156 25.69 -19.56 -2.71
C TYR A 156 25.99 -19.23 -1.25
N SER A 157 25.98 -17.95 -0.90
CA SER A 157 26.17 -17.46 0.49
C SER A 157 24.84 -17.13 1.20
N MET A 158 23.74 -17.09 0.45
CA MET A 158 22.41 -16.81 0.98
C MET A 158 21.33 -17.65 0.29
N ILE A 159 20.34 -18.08 1.07
CA ILE A 159 19.11 -18.74 0.60
C ILE A 159 17.93 -17.81 0.87
N HIS A 160 17.11 -17.57 -0.14
CA HIS A 160 15.84 -16.89 -0.01
C HIS A 160 14.70 -17.89 -0.11
N LEU A 161 13.78 -17.89 0.84
CA LEU A 161 12.58 -18.71 0.83
C LEU A 161 11.35 -17.80 0.68
N THR A 162 10.47 -18.10 -0.28
CA THR A 162 9.12 -17.49 -0.31
C THR A 162 8.37 -17.77 0.99
N PRO A 163 7.29 -17.04 1.32
CA PRO A 163 6.61 -17.16 2.61
C PRO A 163 6.33 -18.62 3.02
N LEU A 164 6.60 -18.93 4.29
CA LEU A 164 6.48 -20.26 4.90
C LEU A 164 5.15 -20.45 5.64
N GLN A 165 4.32 -19.42 5.66
CA GLN A 165 3.07 -19.37 6.41
C GLN A 165 1.98 -20.23 5.77
N LYS A 166 0.92 -20.50 6.51
CA LYS A 166 -0.26 -21.22 6.00
C LYS A 166 -0.84 -20.52 4.78
N LEU A 167 -0.98 -21.26 3.69
CA LEU A 167 -1.47 -20.74 2.41
C LEU A 167 -3.00 -20.78 2.35
N GLY A 168 -3.58 -19.84 1.61
CA GLY A 168 -4.99 -19.84 1.26
C GLY A 168 -5.34 -20.83 0.13
N GLN A 169 -6.61 -20.85 -0.24
CA GLN A 169 -7.18 -21.79 -1.22
C GLN A 169 -6.46 -21.80 -2.57
N SER A 170 -5.94 -20.67 -3.05
CA SER A 170 -5.22 -20.60 -4.33
C SER A 170 -3.87 -21.32 -4.31
N ARG A 171 -3.35 -21.62 -3.10
CA ARG A 171 -2.00 -22.14 -2.86
C ARG A 171 -0.88 -21.26 -3.45
N SER A 172 -1.16 -19.99 -3.70
CA SER A 172 -0.14 -19.00 -4.04
C SER A 172 0.75 -18.75 -2.83
N CYS A 173 2.07 -18.67 -2.99
CA CYS A 173 2.99 -18.45 -1.86
C CYS A 173 2.73 -17.11 -1.14
N TYR A 174 2.14 -16.14 -1.82
CA TYR A 174 1.87 -14.80 -1.30
C TYR A 174 0.38 -14.60 -0.93
N SER A 175 -0.47 -15.62 -1.13
CA SER A 175 -1.83 -15.64 -0.58
C SER A 175 -1.79 -16.40 0.75
N ILE A 176 -1.44 -15.67 1.82
CA ILE A 176 -1.23 -16.21 3.16
C ILE A 176 -2.56 -16.17 3.93
N ALA A 177 -3.08 -17.33 4.32
CA ALA A 177 -4.33 -17.47 5.07
C ALA A 177 -4.15 -17.20 6.58
N ASP A 178 -2.99 -17.55 7.12
CA ASP A 178 -2.61 -17.22 8.49
C ASP A 178 -1.12 -16.96 8.59
N GLN A 179 -0.77 -15.71 8.87
CA GLN A 179 0.62 -15.24 8.97
C GLN A 179 1.36 -15.80 10.19
N LEU A 180 0.64 -16.26 11.21
CA LEU A 180 1.20 -16.74 12.47
C LEU A 180 1.44 -18.26 12.45
N GLU A 181 0.69 -19.00 11.62
CA GLU A 181 0.82 -20.44 11.47
C GLU A 181 1.86 -20.83 10.41
N LEU A 182 2.72 -21.80 10.74
CA LEU A 182 3.59 -22.44 9.76
C LEU A 182 2.75 -23.28 8.79
N ASN A 183 3.11 -23.32 7.51
CA ASN A 183 2.38 -24.10 6.51
C ASN A 183 2.30 -25.60 6.92
N PRO A 184 1.09 -26.14 7.14
CA PRO A 184 0.91 -27.54 7.52
C PRO A 184 1.42 -28.53 6.47
N ASP A 185 1.55 -28.13 5.19
CA ASP A 185 2.11 -28.96 4.12
C ASP A 185 3.56 -29.41 4.39
N PHE A 186 4.28 -28.70 5.27
CA PHE A 186 5.64 -29.09 5.66
C PHE A 186 5.65 -30.28 6.63
N SER A 187 4.50 -30.64 7.21
CA SER A 187 4.31 -31.72 8.17
C SER A 187 3.76 -32.97 7.49
N PRO A 188 4.51 -34.10 7.45
CA PRO A 188 3.98 -35.35 6.93
C PRO A 188 3.00 -36.01 7.92
N PRO A 189 2.15 -36.96 7.49
CA PRO A 189 1.26 -37.67 8.39
C PRO A 189 2.00 -38.28 9.59
N GLY A 190 1.51 -38.00 10.81
CA GLY A 190 2.10 -38.51 12.07
C GLY A 190 3.26 -37.70 12.64
N ARG A 191 3.70 -36.61 12.00
CA ARG A 191 4.71 -35.69 12.53
C ARG A 191 4.35 -34.25 12.24
N SER A 192 4.29 -33.41 13.27
CA SER A 192 4.09 -31.96 13.13
C SER A 192 5.42 -31.24 13.29
N TYR A 193 5.72 -30.33 12.36
CA TYR A 193 6.82 -29.38 12.47
C TYR A 193 6.31 -28.02 12.91
N THR A 194 7.18 -27.30 13.62
CA THR A 194 6.91 -25.98 14.18
C THR A 194 7.93 -24.96 13.66
N TRP A 195 7.68 -23.68 13.93
CA TRP A 195 8.67 -22.63 13.69
C TRP A 195 10.02 -22.88 14.38
N MET A 196 10.03 -23.60 15.51
CA MET A 196 11.28 -23.99 16.18
C MET A 196 12.11 -24.96 15.32
N ASP A 197 11.46 -25.91 14.65
CA ASP A 197 12.13 -26.86 13.76
C ASP A 197 12.73 -26.15 12.55
N VAL A 198 12.00 -25.18 11.99
CA VAL A 198 12.51 -24.30 10.92
C VAL A 198 13.72 -23.52 11.42
N GLY A 199 13.62 -22.89 12.60
CA GLY A 199 14.72 -22.15 13.22
C GLY A 199 15.98 -23.00 13.45
N ASN A 200 15.81 -24.23 13.92
CA ASN A 200 16.91 -25.18 14.09
C ASN A 200 17.60 -25.50 12.75
N LEU A 201 16.82 -25.65 11.67
CA LEU A 201 17.37 -25.86 10.33
C LEU A 201 18.12 -24.62 9.83
N MET A 202 17.54 -23.42 9.98
CA MET A 202 18.20 -22.17 9.56
C MET A 202 19.51 -21.93 10.31
N GLU A 203 19.54 -22.20 11.62
CA GLU A 203 20.74 -22.07 12.43
C GLU A 203 21.81 -23.11 12.05
N MET A 204 21.40 -24.33 11.71
CA MET A 204 22.31 -25.36 11.16
C MET A 204 22.92 -24.88 9.84
N ILE A 205 22.11 -24.37 8.90
CA ILE A 205 22.59 -23.81 7.63
C ILE A 205 23.59 -22.68 7.87
N ARG A 206 23.31 -21.78 8.83
CA ARG A 206 24.22 -20.70 9.18
C ARG A 206 25.55 -21.17 9.78
N LYS A 207 25.51 -22.09 10.75
CA LYS A 207 26.71 -22.54 11.46
C LYS A 207 27.54 -23.54 10.66
N GLU A 208 26.90 -24.53 10.06
CA GLU A 208 27.59 -25.63 9.37
C GLU A 208 27.90 -25.30 7.91
N TRP A 209 27.00 -24.62 7.21
CA TRP A 209 27.19 -24.31 5.78
C TRP A 209 27.72 -22.90 5.55
N SER A 210 27.74 -22.07 6.59
CA SER A 210 28.11 -20.66 6.50
C SER A 210 27.24 -19.87 5.51
N ILE A 211 25.93 -20.21 5.46
CA ILE A 211 24.93 -19.61 4.57
C ILE A 211 23.85 -18.95 5.41
N ILE A 212 23.40 -17.76 5.00
CA ILE A 212 22.28 -17.08 5.66
C ILE A 212 20.96 -17.40 4.96
N CYS A 213 19.90 -17.55 5.75
CA CYS A 213 18.55 -17.67 5.21
C CYS A 213 17.74 -16.39 5.46
N ILE A 214 17.04 -15.95 4.42
CA ILE A 214 16.09 -14.84 4.43
C ILE A 214 14.73 -15.30 3.89
N THR A 215 13.65 -14.58 4.20
CA THR A 215 12.31 -14.87 3.69
C THR A 215 11.50 -13.62 3.42
N ASP A 216 10.44 -13.75 2.63
CA ASP A 216 9.53 -12.63 2.33
C ASP A 216 8.69 -12.22 3.55
N LEU A 217 8.46 -10.91 3.68
CA LEU A 217 7.40 -10.33 4.48
C LEU A 217 6.37 -9.66 3.56
N VAL A 218 5.09 -9.97 3.81
CA VAL A 218 3.96 -9.54 2.98
C VAL A 218 3.00 -8.76 3.85
N TYR A 219 2.97 -7.44 3.67
CA TYR A 219 2.13 -6.54 4.47
C TYR A 219 0.89 -6.03 3.73
N ASN A 220 0.88 -6.11 2.40
CA ASN A 220 -0.14 -5.50 1.56
C ASN A 220 -1.49 -6.21 1.61
N HIS A 221 -1.47 -7.54 1.74
CA HIS A 221 -2.62 -8.39 1.60
C HIS A 221 -2.53 -9.68 2.42
N THR A 222 -3.66 -10.35 2.57
CA THR A 222 -3.82 -11.71 3.10
C THR A 222 -4.73 -12.51 2.16
N ALA A 223 -4.80 -13.83 2.31
CA ALA A 223 -5.70 -14.64 1.50
C ALA A 223 -7.16 -14.22 1.70
N ALA A 224 -7.95 -14.24 0.64
CA ALA A 224 -9.37 -13.89 0.69
C ALA A 224 -10.19 -14.86 1.57
N ASP A 225 -9.65 -16.05 1.86
CA ASP A 225 -10.27 -17.09 2.68
C ASP A 225 -9.69 -17.21 4.09
N SER A 226 -8.90 -16.23 4.55
CA SER A 226 -8.38 -16.16 5.92
C SER A 226 -9.52 -16.18 6.94
N GLU A 227 -9.51 -17.15 7.86
CA GLU A 227 -10.57 -17.30 8.87
C GLU A 227 -10.62 -16.11 9.83
N TRP A 228 -9.46 -15.55 10.19
CA TRP A 228 -9.35 -14.41 11.09
C TRP A 228 -9.98 -13.12 10.49
N LEU A 229 -10.05 -12.98 9.16
CA LEU A 229 -10.74 -11.85 8.52
C LEU A 229 -12.27 -11.89 8.75
N ARG A 230 -12.85 -13.06 9.02
CA ARG A 230 -14.27 -13.14 9.38
C ARG A 230 -14.53 -12.59 10.79
N LEU A 231 -13.55 -12.73 11.68
CA LEU A 231 -13.61 -12.19 13.04
C LEU A 231 -13.21 -10.71 13.09
N HIS A 232 -12.32 -10.31 12.18
CA HIS A 232 -11.75 -8.96 12.10
C HIS A 232 -11.92 -8.34 10.69
N PRO A 233 -13.17 -8.16 10.20
CA PRO A 233 -13.43 -7.61 8.87
C PRO A 233 -12.94 -6.17 8.72
N GLU A 234 -12.75 -5.43 9.82
CA GLU A 234 -12.17 -4.08 9.84
C GLU A 234 -10.72 -4.01 9.35
N CYS A 235 -10.03 -5.15 9.24
CA CYS A 235 -8.66 -5.24 8.77
C CYS A 235 -8.52 -5.11 7.25
N GLY A 236 -9.60 -5.19 6.49
CA GLY A 236 -9.61 -4.87 5.06
C GLY A 236 -10.43 -3.61 4.75
N TYR A 237 -10.29 -3.13 3.51
CA TYR A 237 -11.20 -2.11 2.99
C TYR A 237 -12.55 -2.77 2.71
N ASN A 238 -13.59 -2.42 3.47
CA ASN A 238 -14.93 -2.98 3.34
C ASN A 238 -15.99 -1.89 3.21
N LEU A 239 -17.23 -2.25 2.89
CA LEU A 239 -18.26 -1.25 2.61
C LEU A 239 -18.79 -0.52 3.85
N ALA A 240 -18.56 -1.06 5.05
CA ALA A 240 -18.90 -0.36 6.30
C ALA A 240 -17.86 0.72 6.65
N ASN A 241 -16.60 0.48 6.31
CA ASN A 241 -15.46 1.28 6.76
C ASN A 241 -14.82 2.12 5.63
N SER A 242 -15.18 1.81 4.39
CA SER A 242 -14.72 2.41 3.13
C SER A 242 -15.93 2.57 2.18
N PRO A 243 -16.97 3.34 2.57
CA PRO A 243 -18.24 3.42 1.84
C PRO A 243 -18.09 3.98 0.43
N HIS A 244 -17.00 4.70 0.13
CA HIS A 244 -16.66 5.17 -1.22
C HIS A 244 -16.50 4.04 -2.24
N LEU A 245 -16.27 2.80 -1.79
CA LEU A 245 -16.18 1.62 -2.66
C LEU A 245 -17.54 1.01 -3.02
N THR A 246 -18.65 1.50 -2.43
CA THR A 246 -20.00 0.96 -2.68
C THR A 246 -20.42 1.00 -4.16
N PRO A 247 -20.20 2.09 -4.91
CA PRO A 247 -20.51 2.13 -6.34
C PRO A 247 -19.71 1.08 -7.13
N ALA A 248 -18.44 0.87 -6.78
CA ALA A 248 -17.58 -0.11 -7.42
C ALA A 248 -18.01 -1.56 -7.11
N TRP A 249 -18.45 -1.84 -5.88
CA TRP A 249 -18.98 -3.14 -5.50
C TRP A 249 -20.28 -3.46 -6.26
N LEU A 250 -21.18 -2.49 -6.42
CA LEU A 250 -22.41 -2.69 -7.20
C LEU A 250 -22.11 -3.07 -8.66
N LEU A 251 -21.10 -2.42 -9.25
CA LEU A 251 -20.61 -2.79 -10.59
C LEU A 251 -20.01 -4.20 -10.58
N ASP A 252 -19.15 -4.54 -9.61
CA ASP A 252 -18.54 -5.88 -9.49
C ASP A 252 -19.59 -6.99 -9.39
N ARG A 253 -20.64 -6.80 -8.58
CA ARG A 253 -21.76 -7.73 -8.48
C ARG A 253 -22.56 -7.84 -9.78
N ALA A 254 -22.81 -6.71 -10.46
CA ALA A 254 -23.47 -6.72 -11.76
C ALA A 254 -22.69 -7.52 -12.81
N LEU A 255 -21.37 -7.36 -12.84
CA LEU A 255 -20.47 -8.09 -13.74
C LEU A 255 -20.40 -9.59 -13.39
N TRP A 256 -20.48 -9.95 -12.10
CA TRP A 256 -20.59 -11.35 -11.68
C TRP A 256 -21.87 -12.00 -12.23
N HIS A 257 -23.03 -11.35 -12.07
CA HIS A 257 -24.30 -11.86 -12.59
C HIS A 257 -24.30 -11.95 -14.11
N LEU A 258 -23.77 -10.94 -14.81
CA LEU A 258 -23.57 -11.00 -16.27
C LEU A 258 -22.67 -12.18 -16.67
N GLY A 259 -21.55 -12.37 -15.98
CA GLY A 259 -20.65 -13.49 -16.24
C GLY A 259 -21.31 -14.86 -16.03
N ARG A 260 -22.21 -14.97 -15.04
CA ARG A 260 -23.03 -16.18 -14.86
C ARG A 260 -24.03 -16.38 -15.99
N ASP A 261 -24.72 -15.32 -16.41
CA ASP A 261 -25.69 -15.39 -17.50
C ASP A 261 -25.02 -15.78 -18.83
N VAL A 262 -23.82 -15.26 -19.09
CA VAL A 262 -22.97 -15.67 -20.23
C VAL A 262 -22.54 -17.13 -20.11
N ALA A 263 -22.09 -17.59 -18.95
CA ALA A 263 -21.70 -18.98 -18.72
C ALA A 263 -22.86 -19.97 -18.89
N GLU A 264 -24.07 -19.56 -18.47
CA GLU A 264 -25.32 -20.32 -18.63
C GLU A 264 -25.89 -20.21 -20.06
N GLY A 265 -25.27 -19.42 -20.93
CA GLY A 265 -25.62 -19.30 -22.34
C GLY A 265 -26.83 -18.39 -22.64
N LYS A 266 -27.29 -17.60 -21.67
CA LYS A 266 -28.50 -16.76 -21.81
C LYS A 266 -28.37 -15.69 -22.90
N HIS A 267 -27.15 -15.20 -23.14
CA HIS A 267 -26.86 -14.20 -24.17
C HIS A 267 -26.38 -14.81 -25.50
N SER A 268 -26.48 -16.14 -25.69
CA SER A 268 -26.00 -16.80 -26.91
C SER A 268 -26.76 -16.32 -28.15
N GLU A 269 -28.07 -16.11 -28.05
CA GLU A 269 -28.92 -15.62 -29.15
C GLU A 269 -28.63 -14.15 -29.50
N GLU A 270 -28.16 -13.37 -28.51
CA GLU A 270 -27.72 -11.97 -28.69
C GLU A 270 -26.30 -11.88 -29.27
N GLY A 271 -25.62 -13.02 -29.46
CA GLY A 271 -24.28 -13.10 -30.04
C GLY A 271 -23.14 -13.18 -29.03
N LEU A 272 -23.43 -13.39 -27.74
CA LEU A 272 -22.43 -13.57 -26.68
C LEU A 272 -22.58 -14.95 -26.01
N PRO A 273 -22.06 -16.02 -26.63
CA PRO A 273 -21.99 -17.34 -26.00
C PRO A 273 -20.89 -17.40 -24.93
N ALA A 274 -20.90 -18.46 -24.12
CA ALA A 274 -19.87 -18.69 -23.09
C ALA A 274 -18.45 -18.79 -23.68
N LEU A 275 -18.30 -19.28 -24.91
CA LEU A 275 -17.01 -19.37 -25.60
C LEU A 275 -16.76 -18.13 -26.46
N ILE A 276 -15.85 -17.28 -26.00
CA ILE A 276 -15.46 -16.04 -26.69
C ILE A 276 -14.24 -16.31 -27.59
N THR A 277 -14.41 -16.16 -28.89
CA THR A 277 -13.41 -16.44 -29.94
C THR A 277 -13.25 -15.31 -30.97
N GLU A 278 -14.15 -14.31 -30.99
CA GLU A 278 -14.19 -13.26 -32.02
C GLU A 278 -14.43 -11.87 -31.41
N GLU A 279 -13.85 -10.83 -32.00
CA GLU A 279 -14.04 -9.43 -31.55
C GLU A 279 -15.51 -8.99 -31.59
N LYS A 280 -16.32 -9.50 -32.53
CA LYS A 280 -17.76 -9.18 -32.62
C LYS A 280 -18.51 -9.50 -31.32
N GLN A 281 -18.07 -10.52 -30.57
CA GLN A 281 -18.68 -10.87 -29.29
C GLN A 281 -18.35 -9.83 -28.21
N LEU A 282 -17.21 -9.17 -28.29
CA LEU A 282 -16.85 -8.04 -27.43
C LEU A 282 -17.72 -6.81 -27.72
N ASP A 283 -18.10 -6.58 -28.98
CA ASP A 283 -19.05 -5.51 -29.33
C ASP A 283 -20.43 -5.76 -28.67
N THR A 284 -20.92 -7.01 -28.69
CA THR A 284 -22.15 -7.39 -27.97
C THR A 284 -21.99 -7.17 -26.47
N LEU A 285 -20.87 -7.58 -25.87
CA LEU A 285 -20.59 -7.36 -24.45
C LEU A 285 -20.58 -5.88 -24.10
N GLN A 286 -19.93 -5.04 -24.90
CA GLN A 286 -19.91 -3.59 -24.73
C GLN A 286 -21.34 -3.01 -24.78
N GLY A 287 -22.18 -3.47 -25.70
CA GLY A 287 -23.60 -3.09 -25.78
C GLY A 287 -24.37 -3.44 -24.52
N LEU A 288 -24.19 -4.66 -23.98
CA LEU A 288 -24.83 -5.11 -22.73
C LEU A 288 -24.41 -4.26 -21.53
N LEU A 289 -23.13 -3.85 -21.45
CA LEU A 289 -22.65 -2.97 -20.39
C LEU A 289 -23.34 -1.60 -20.45
N TRP A 290 -23.34 -0.96 -21.61
CA TRP A 290 -23.88 0.39 -21.80
C TRP A 290 -25.40 0.48 -21.70
N GLN A 291 -26.12 -0.49 -22.28
CA GLN A 291 -27.58 -0.44 -22.37
C GLN A 291 -28.26 -1.21 -21.24
N GLY A 292 -27.61 -2.26 -20.75
CA GLY A 292 -28.15 -3.16 -19.72
C GLY A 292 -27.68 -2.80 -18.31
N ILE A 293 -26.37 -2.73 -18.09
CA ILE A 293 -25.80 -2.66 -16.73
C ILE A 293 -25.81 -1.23 -16.16
N PHE A 294 -25.10 -0.28 -16.78
CA PHE A 294 -24.93 1.05 -16.19
C PHE A 294 -26.23 1.83 -15.95
N PRO A 295 -27.22 1.84 -16.87
CA PRO A 295 -28.49 2.54 -16.65
C PRO A 295 -29.30 1.98 -15.49
N ARG A 296 -29.18 0.67 -15.21
CA ARG A 296 -29.85 0.01 -14.09
C ARG A 296 -29.16 0.33 -12.75
N LEU A 297 -27.84 0.40 -12.73
CA LEU A 297 -27.07 0.66 -11.52
C LEU A 297 -27.17 2.11 -11.04
N LYS A 298 -27.37 3.06 -11.95
CA LYS A 298 -27.50 4.49 -11.64
C LYS A 298 -26.39 5.00 -10.71
N LEU A 299 -25.13 4.70 -11.04
CA LEU A 299 -24.00 4.97 -10.15
C LEU A 299 -23.77 6.48 -9.89
N TRP A 300 -24.21 7.34 -10.80
CA TRP A 300 -24.14 8.80 -10.65
C TRP A 300 -24.93 9.32 -9.44
N GLU A 301 -25.97 8.61 -8.99
CA GLU A 301 -26.80 9.04 -7.85
C GLU A 301 -25.97 9.13 -6.56
N PHE A 302 -24.89 8.35 -6.43
CA PHE A 302 -23.97 8.40 -5.28
C PHE A 302 -23.13 9.68 -5.20
N PHE A 303 -23.14 10.48 -6.25
CA PHE A 303 -22.33 11.70 -6.39
C PHE A 303 -23.19 12.96 -6.55
N GLN A 304 -24.51 12.82 -6.55
CA GLN A 304 -25.46 13.91 -6.78
C GLN A 304 -26.14 14.38 -5.49
N VAL A 305 -26.63 15.61 -5.52
CA VAL A 305 -27.42 16.24 -4.44
C VAL A 305 -28.90 15.94 -4.66
N ASP A 306 -29.64 15.69 -3.59
CA ASP A 306 -31.11 15.70 -3.61
C ASP A 306 -31.60 17.15 -3.81
N VAL A 307 -31.89 17.51 -5.06
CA VAL A 307 -32.32 18.87 -5.44
C VAL A 307 -33.56 19.30 -4.66
N GLY A 308 -34.52 18.39 -4.46
CA GLY A 308 -35.78 18.70 -3.77
C GLY A 308 -35.52 19.09 -2.32
N LYS A 309 -34.80 18.23 -1.59
CA LYS A 309 -34.46 18.50 -0.18
C LYS A 309 -33.59 19.73 -0.01
N ALA A 310 -32.59 19.92 -0.86
CA ALA A 310 -31.71 21.09 -0.80
C ALA A 310 -32.49 22.40 -1.00
N VAL A 311 -33.38 22.44 -1.99
CA VAL A 311 -34.22 23.62 -2.28
C VAL A 311 -35.20 23.90 -1.15
N GLU A 312 -35.77 22.87 -0.52
CA GLU A 312 -36.62 23.05 0.67
C GLU A 312 -35.84 23.66 1.84
N GLN A 313 -34.64 23.13 2.14
CA GLN A 313 -33.78 23.68 3.18
C GLN A 313 -33.41 25.15 2.90
N PHE A 314 -33.06 25.47 1.65
CA PHE A 314 -32.76 26.83 1.23
C PHE A 314 -33.96 27.78 1.39
N LYS A 315 -35.16 27.29 1.05
CA LYS A 315 -36.42 28.03 1.22
C LYS A 315 -36.70 28.33 2.69
N GLU A 316 -36.49 27.37 3.58
CA GLU A 316 -36.66 27.55 5.04
C GLU A 316 -35.71 28.62 5.58
N MET A 317 -34.44 28.63 5.17
CA MET A 317 -33.46 29.64 5.58
C MET A 317 -33.84 31.06 5.12
N LEU A 318 -34.31 31.20 3.87
CA LEU A 318 -34.83 32.48 3.36
C LEU A 318 -36.06 32.97 4.13
N GLN A 319 -36.94 32.06 4.54
CA GLN A 319 -38.14 32.39 5.33
C GLN A 319 -37.82 32.73 6.79
N ALA A 320 -36.76 32.14 7.35
CA ALA A 320 -36.24 32.48 8.68
C ALA A 320 -35.56 33.85 8.74
N GLY A 321 -35.38 34.53 7.59
CA GLY A 321 -34.80 35.86 7.51
C GLY A 321 -33.27 35.86 7.57
N GLU A 322 -32.62 34.71 7.36
CA GLU A 322 -31.16 34.63 7.26
C GLU A 322 -30.66 35.51 6.11
N GLN A 323 -29.68 36.36 6.41
CA GLN A 323 -29.10 37.31 5.46
C GLN A 323 -27.76 36.80 4.93
N PRO A 324 -27.41 37.11 3.66
CA PRO A 324 -26.06 36.87 3.14
C PRO A 324 -25.00 37.50 4.04
N VAL A 325 -24.02 36.73 4.50
CA VAL A 325 -22.92 37.21 5.34
C VAL A 325 -21.68 37.44 4.47
N GLY A 326 -21.70 38.45 3.60
CA GLY A 326 -20.54 38.74 2.75
C GLY A 326 -20.80 39.76 1.65
N PRO A 327 -19.75 40.23 0.94
CA PRO A 327 -19.92 41.04 -0.26
C PRO A 327 -20.69 40.26 -1.32
N GLN A 328 -21.59 40.92 -2.06
CA GLN A 328 -22.30 40.30 -3.19
C GLN A 328 -21.27 39.71 -4.16
N MET A 329 -21.37 38.40 -4.39
CA MET A 329 -20.44 37.73 -5.30
C MET A 329 -20.72 38.14 -6.74
N THR A 330 -19.80 38.92 -7.33
CA THR A 330 -19.80 39.28 -8.74
C THR A 330 -19.03 38.20 -9.52
N GLU A 331 -19.76 37.20 -10.01
CA GLU A 331 -19.39 36.18 -11.01
C GLU A 331 -18.23 35.19 -10.71
N SER A 332 -18.42 33.97 -11.22
CA SER A 332 -17.50 32.81 -11.35
C SER A 332 -17.31 31.82 -10.19
N HIS A 333 -18.01 31.94 -9.06
CA HIS A 333 -17.94 30.87 -8.04
C HIS A 333 -18.93 29.76 -8.37
N LYS A 334 -18.45 28.65 -8.94
CA LYS A 334 -19.24 27.42 -9.10
C LYS A 334 -19.57 26.85 -7.72
N MET A 335 -20.82 26.44 -7.54
CA MET A 335 -21.25 25.70 -6.35
C MET A 335 -20.51 24.37 -6.28
N LYS A 336 -19.88 24.10 -5.14
CA LYS A 336 -19.14 22.84 -4.91
C LYS A 336 -20.01 21.86 -4.16
N ILE A 337 -20.01 20.62 -4.62
CA ILE A 337 -20.58 19.50 -3.90
C ILE A 337 -19.68 19.11 -2.73
N ILE A 338 -20.32 18.80 -1.61
CA ILE A 338 -19.74 18.15 -0.45
C ILE A 338 -20.18 16.68 -0.50
N GLN A 339 -19.23 15.77 -0.70
CA GLN A 339 -19.47 14.34 -0.78
C GLN A 339 -20.04 13.81 0.55
N ASP A 340 -21.09 12.98 0.47
CA ASP A 340 -21.62 12.26 1.62
C ASP A 340 -20.57 11.27 2.13
N PRO A 341 -20.12 11.36 3.40
CA PRO A 341 -19.18 10.41 3.98
C PRO A 341 -19.68 8.96 3.96
N GLN A 342 -21.00 8.74 3.83
CA GLN A 342 -21.60 7.41 3.76
C GLN A 342 -21.91 6.96 2.32
N TYR A 343 -21.64 7.79 1.32
CA TYR A 343 -21.91 7.51 -0.09
C TYR A 343 -23.34 6.95 -0.29
N LYS A 344 -24.35 7.67 0.21
CA LYS A 344 -25.75 7.37 -0.07
C LYS A 344 -26.17 7.97 -1.41
N ARG A 345 -27.12 7.33 -2.08
CA ARG A 345 -27.76 7.89 -3.28
C ARG A 345 -28.42 9.22 -2.93
N PHE A 346 -28.13 10.25 -3.72
CA PHE A 346 -28.51 11.64 -3.52
C PHE A 346 -28.10 12.20 -2.15
N GLY A 347 -27.06 11.62 -1.53
CA GLY A 347 -26.59 11.99 -0.20
C GLY A 347 -25.73 13.25 -0.18
N ASN A 348 -25.16 13.65 -1.32
CA ASN A 348 -24.28 14.80 -1.38
C ASN A 348 -25.01 16.09 -1.04
N THR A 349 -24.28 17.05 -0.50
CA THR A 349 -24.83 18.34 -0.04
C THR A 349 -24.04 19.50 -0.63
N VAL A 350 -24.51 20.73 -0.37
CA VAL A 350 -23.83 21.97 -0.74
C VAL A 350 -23.77 22.90 0.47
N ASP A 351 -22.81 23.83 0.49
CA ASP A 351 -22.75 24.83 1.54
C ASP A 351 -23.93 25.81 1.40
N MET A 352 -24.87 25.72 2.33
CA MET A 352 -26.08 26.55 2.32
C MET A 352 -25.81 28.03 2.60
N LYS A 353 -24.74 28.38 3.32
CA LYS A 353 -24.35 29.78 3.52
C LYS A 353 -23.85 30.38 2.22
N MET A 354 -22.99 29.64 1.51
CA MET A 354 -22.56 30.03 0.17
C MET A 354 -23.75 30.11 -0.80
N ALA A 355 -24.71 29.18 -0.71
CA ALA A 355 -25.93 29.24 -1.52
C ALA A 355 -26.74 30.52 -1.26
N LEU A 356 -26.88 30.94 0.01
CA LEU A 356 -27.54 32.19 0.38
C LEU A 356 -26.78 33.42 -0.13
N GLU A 357 -25.44 33.41 -0.09
CA GLU A 357 -24.64 34.51 -0.62
C GLU A 357 -24.77 34.66 -2.14
N MET A 358 -24.79 33.52 -2.86
CA MET A 358 -24.90 33.51 -4.31
C MET A 358 -26.32 33.87 -4.79
N PHE A 359 -27.34 33.21 -4.23
CA PHE A 359 -28.72 33.27 -4.74
C PHE A 359 -29.69 34.04 -3.85
N GLY A 360 -29.40 34.16 -2.56
CA GLY A 360 -30.24 34.86 -1.59
C GLY A 360 -30.19 36.37 -1.76
N ARG A 361 -31.35 37.02 -1.69
CA ARG A 361 -31.49 38.48 -1.65
C ARG A 361 -32.57 38.85 -0.61
N PRO A 362 -32.53 40.08 -0.05
CA PRO A 362 -33.59 40.56 0.85
C PRO A 362 -34.97 40.38 0.20
N THR A 363 -35.88 39.72 0.91
CA THR A 363 -37.18 39.29 0.38
C THR A 363 -38.25 40.35 0.61
N ASN A 364 -39.05 40.66 -0.42
CA ASN A 364 -40.23 41.55 -0.34
C ASN A 364 -41.56 40.76 -0.37
N GLY A 365 -41.54 39.45 -0.12
CA GLY A 365 -42.73 38.59 -0.08
C GLY A 365 -42.50 37.18 -0.67
N PRO A 366 -43.53 36.30 -0.64
CA PRO A 366 -43.42 34.88 -1.01
C PRO A 366 -42.97 34.63 -2.46
N VAL A 367 -43.33 35.54 -3.38
CA VAL A 367 -42.97 35.43 -4.81
C VAL A 367 -41.47 35.58 -5.01
N ALA A 368 -40.81 36.47 -4.25
CA ALA A 368 -39.36 36.66 -4.34
C ALA A 368 -38.60 35.42 -3.84
N VAL A 369 -39.09 34.78 -2.77
CA VAL A 369 -38.52 33.53 -2.25
C VAL A 369 -38.56 32.43 -3.31
N GLN A 370 -39.68 32.28 -4.03
CA GLN A 370 -39.80 31.27 -5.08
C GLN A 370 -38.81 31.48 -6.22
N VAL A 371 -38.61 32.73 -6.66
CA VAL A 371 -37.63 33.05 -7.72
C VAL A 371 -36.21 32.65 -7.32
N PHE A 372 -35.80 32.92 -6.07
CA PHE A 372 -34.48 32.53 -5.59
C PHE A 372 -34.34 31.00 -5.45
N CYS A 373 -35.41 30.32 -5.02
CA CYS A 373 -35.44 28.85 -5.00
C CYS A 373 -35.30 28.26 -6.40
N ASP A 374 -35.94 28.86 -7.42
CA ASP A 374 -35.85 28.39 -8.80
C ASP A 374 -34.44 28.60 -9.39
N TRP A 375 -33.77 29.71 -9.05
CA TRP A 375 -32.36 29.93 -9.44
C TRP A 375 -31.42 28.92 -8.79
N PHE A 376 -31.58 28.69 -7.48
CA PHE A 376 -30.78 27.71 -6.76
C PHE A 376 -31.03 26.29 -7.27
N LYS A 377 -32.30 25.93 -7.53
CA LYS A 377 -32.69 24.66 -8.14
C LYS A 377 -31.97 24.45 -9.48
N LYS A 378 -32.00 25.45 -10.37
CA LYS A 378 -31.35 25.36 -11.68
C LYS A 378 -29.84 25.16 -11.54
N ALA A 379 -29.19 25.86 -10.61
CA ALA A 379 -27.77 25.69 -10.33
C ALA A 379 -27.44 24.26 -9.82
N LEU A 380 -28.29 23.69 -8.96
CA LEU A 380 -28.13 22.30 -8.50
C LEU A 380 -28.35 21.29 -9.62
N GLU A 381 -29.32 21.52 -10.52
CA GLU A 381 -29.54 20.67 -11.70
C GLU A 381 -28.34 20.70 -12.65
N GLU A 382 -27.73 21.86 -12.87
CA GLU A 382 -26.49 22.01 -13.64
C GLU A 382 -25.32 21.25 -12.99
N VAL A 383 -25.14 21.39 -11.68
CA VAL A 383 -24.09 20.66 -10.93
C VAL A 383 -24.32 19.15 -10.95
N ASN A 384 -25.56 18.68 -10.79
CA ASN A 384 -25.88 17.26 -10.90
C ASN A 384 -25.64 16.72 -12.32
N LEU A 385 -25.87 17.54 -13.36
CA LEU A 385 -25.54 17.19 -14.74
C LEU A 385 -24.02 17.02 -14.92
N GLU A 386 -23.20 17.92 -14.36
CA GLU A 386 -21.73 17.78 -14.38
C GLU A 386 -21.28 16.45 -13.72
N CYS A 387 -21.88 16.07 -12.57
CA CYS A 387 -21.60 14.79 -11.93
C CYS A 387 -22.02 13.58 -12.78
N TYR A 388 -23.14 13.68 -13.50
CA TYR A 388 -23.58 12.63 -14.41
C TYR A 388 -22.61 12.46 -15.59
N GLU A 389 -22.15 13.57 -16.17
CA GLU A 389 -21.17 13.56 -17.26
C GLU A 389 -19.83 12.99 -16.81
N GLU A 390 -19.36 13.33 -15.61
CA GLU A 390 -18.14 12.75 -15.04
C GLU A 390 -18.29 11.23 -14.81
N MET A 391 -19.43 10.79 -14.28
CA MET A 391 -19.72 9.36 -14.14
C MET A 391 -19.74 8.63 -15.50
N CYS A 392 -20.23 9.28 -16.57
CA CYS A 392 -20.17 8.70 -17.92
C CYS A 392 -18.72 8.44 -18.36
N LYS A 393 -17.76 9.32 -18.02
CA LYS A 393 -16.33 9.09 -18.29
C LYS A 393 -15.78 7.91 -17.49
N HIS A 394 -16.19 7.77 -16.22
CA HIS A 394 -15.80 6.60 -15.43
C HIS A 394 -16.37 5.29 -16.00
N HIS A 395 -17.62 5.30 -16.46
CA HIS A 395 -18.21 4.15 -17.15
C HIS A 395 -17.45 3.80 -18.42
N GLU A 396 -17.08 4.79 -19.24
CA GLU A 396 -16.28 4.58 -20.44
C GLU A 396 -14.94 3.91 -20.12
N GLN A 397 -14.24 4.41 -19.11
CA GLN A 397 -12.99 3.81 -18.66
C GLN A 397 -13.18 2.38 -18.14
N ALA A 398 -14.23 2.13 -17.35
CA ALA A 398 -14.58 0.80 -16.88
C ALA A 398 -14.84 -0.17 -18.03
N VAL A 399 -15.58 0.24 -19.05
CA VAL A 399 -15.82 -0.56 -20.26
C VAL A 399 -14.51 -0.89 -20.96
N ASN A 400 -13.65 0.10 -21.17
CA ASN A 400 -12.35 -0.12 -21.84
C ASN A 400 -11.51 -1.16 -21.08
N CYS A 401 -11.36 -1.00 -19.76
CA CYS A 401 -10.64 -1.96 -18.94
C CYS A 401 -11.25 -3.37 -18.98
N ILE A 402 -12.58 -3.48 -18.91
CA ILE A 402 -13.27 -4.78 -19.01
C ILE A 402 -13.01 -5.41 -20.39
N MET A 403 -13.12 -4.65 -21.47
CA MET A 403 -12.88 -5.14 -22.83
C MET A 403 -11.44 -5.63 -22.99
N ASP A 404 -10.46 -4.87 -22.49
CA ASP A 404 -9.05 -5.23 -22.58
C ASP A 404 -8.72 -6.49 -21.79
N VAL A 405 -9.29 -6.66 -20.60
CA VAL A 405 -9.14 -7.88 -19.80
C VAL A 405 -9.73 -9.08 -20.54
N VAL A 406 -10.98 -9.01 -21.02
CA VAL A 406 -11.62 -10.13 -21.72
C VAL A 406 -10.87 -10.46 -23.01
N ARG A 407 -10.45 -9.43 -23.78
CA ARG A 407 -9.65 -9.61 -24.99
C ARG A 407 -8.33 -10.30 -24.67
N TYR A 408 -7.60 -9.86 -23.65
CA TYR A 408 -6.34 -10.45 -23.24
C TYR A 408 -6.52 -11.91 -22.80
N GLU A 409 -7.47 -12.18 -21.92
CA GLU A 409 -7.65 -13.51 -21.32
C GLU A 409 -8.20 -14.56 -22.29
N ARG A 410 -8.95 -14.14 -23.33
CA ARG A 410 -9.70 -15.04 -24.20
C ARG A 410 -9.18 -15.07 -25.65
N LEU A 411 -8.81 -13.91 -26.21
CA LEU A 411 -8.49 -13.77 -27.64
C LEU A 411 -7.00 -13.62 -27.92
N ALA A 412 -6.27 -12.87 -27.09
CA ALA A 412 -4.90 -12.49 -27.36
C ALA A 412 -3.97 -13.71 -27.50
N VAL A 413 -3.03 -13.65 -28.44
CA VAL A 413 -2.07 -14.73 -28.71
C VAL A 413 -1.09 -14.90 -27.55
N ASN A 414 -0.69 -13.78 -26.93
CA ASN A 414 0.17 -13.73 -25.75
C ASN A 414 -0.63 -13.79 -24.42
N GLY A 415 -1.94 -14.06 -24.50
CA GLY A 415 -2.82 -14.21 -23.35
C GLY A 415 -2.95 -15.66 -22.88
N PRO A 416 -3.55 -15.89 -21.70
CA PRO A 416 -3.71 -17.23 -21.11
C PRO A 416 -4.70 -18.13 -21.85
N ARG A 417 -5.57 -17.60 -22.72
CA ARG A 417 -6.59 -18.34 -23.48
C ARG A 417 -7.44 -19.26 -22.60
N LEU A 418 -8.08 -18.68 -21.58
CA LEU A 418 -8.78 -19.39 -20.49
C LEU A 418 -10.04 -20.20 -20.91
N GLY A 419 -10.30 -20.34 -22.22
CA GLY A 419 -11.46 -21.09 -22.74
C GLY A 419 -12.80 -20.41 -22.40
N PRO A 420 -13.91 -21.17 -22.26
CA PRO A 420 -15.22 -20.61 -22.01
C PRO A 420 -15.34 -19.94 -20.64
N VAL A 421 -16.26 -18.96 -20.54
CA VAL A 421 -16.65 -18.32 -19.29
C VAL A 421 -17.34 -19.35 -18.39
N THR A 422 -16.82 -19.49 -17.17
CA THR A 422 -17.29 -20.45 -16.16
C THR A 422 -17.17 -19.84 -14.77
N ARG A 423 -17.66 -20.53 -13.74
CA ARG A 423 -17.48 -20.09 -12.34
C ARG A 423 -15.99 -20.03 -11.94
N THR A 424 -15.17 -20.94 -12.46
CA THR A 424 -13.72 -20.99 -12.17
C THR A 424 -12.92 -20.01 -13.03
N HIS A 425 -13.38 -19.75 -14.25
CA HIS A 425 -12.79 -18.76 -15.16
C HIS A 425 -13.87 -17.72 -15.53
N PRO A 426 -14.20 -16.80 -14.59
CA PRO A 426 -15.28 -15.83 -14.77
C PRO A 426 -14.99 -14.87 -15.93
N LEU A 427 -16.02 -14.14 -16.37
CA LEU A 427 -15.89 -13.17 -17.46
C LEU A 427 -14.83 -12.10 -17.15
N VAL A 428 -14.83 -11.62 -15.90
CA VAL A 428 -13.81 -10.73 -15.34
C VAL A 428 -13.52 -11.13 -13.90
N ALA A 429 -12.34 -10.74 -13.40
CA ALA A 429 -11.97 -10.94 -12.00
C ALA A 429 -12.94 -10.21 -11.04
N ARG A 430 -13.26 -10.87 -9.92
CA ARG A 430 -14.02 -10.24 -8.82
C ARG A 430 -13.10 -9.32 -8.03
N TYR A 431 -13.53 -8.10 -7.79
CA TYR A 431 -12.75 -7.10 -7.03
C TYR A 431 -13.07 -7.13 -5.54
N PHE A 432 -14.13 -7.83 -5.13
CA PHE A 432 -14.51 -7.94 -3.73
C PHE A 432 -14.80 -9.38 -3.32
N THR A 433 -14.61 -9.66 -2.03
CA THR A 433 -15.11 -10.89 -1.42
C THR A 433 -16.64 -10.86 -1.36
N PHE A 434 -17.24 -12.04 -1.53
CA PHE A 434 -18.66 -12.25 -1.30
C PHE A 434 -18.83 -13.60 -0.58
N PRO A 435 -18.89 -13.60 0.77
CA PRO A 435 -18.88 -14.83 1.56
C PRO A 435 -20.26 -15.47 1.73
N PHE A 436 -21.30 -14.92 1.10
CA PHE A 436 -22.67 -15.41 1.17
C PHE A 436 -22.98 -16.35 -0.01
N GLU A 437 -24.08 -17.09 0.11
CA GLU A 437 -24.61 -17.86 -1.01
C GLU A 437 -25.04 -16.93 -2.16
N ASP A 438 -24.86 -17.39 -3.41
CA ASP A 438 -25.29 -16.62 -4.57
C ASP A 438 -26.80 -16.35 -4.50
N MET A 439 -27.19 -15.09 -4.69
CA MET A 439 -28.59 -14.66 -4.64
C MET A 439 -28.86 -13.60 -5.73
N ALA A 440 -30.13 -13.26 -5.93
CA ALA A 440 -30.48 -12.20 -6.89
C ALA A 440 -29.90 -10.85 -6.43
N MET A 441 -29.48 -10.01 -7.38
CA MET A 441 -28.86 -8.70 -7.11
C MET A 441 -29.72 -7.85 -6.15
N GLU A 442 -31.04 -7.88 -6.28
CA GLU A 442 -31.95 -7.13 -5.42
C GLU A 442 -31.84 -7.53 -3.95
N LYS A 443 -31.58 -8.83 -3.67
CA LYS A 443 -31.34 -9.33 -2.31
C LYS A 443 -29.94 -8.98 -1.81
N GLU A 444 -28.93 -9.02 -2.68
CA GLU A 444 -27.57 -8.62 -2.32
C GLU A 444 -27.50 -7.16 -1.89
N GLN A 445 -28.26 -6.27 -2.54
CA GLN A 445 -28.34 -4.86 -2.17
C GLN A 445 -28.95 -4.62 -0.79
N LEU A 446 -29.76 -5.55 -0.26
CA LEU A 446 -30.28 -5.45 1.12
C LEU A 446 -29.17 -5.67 2.15
N LEU A 447 -28.14 -6.45 1.82
CA LEU A 447 -26.99 -6.68 2.70
C LEU A 447 -26.19 -5.38 2.94
N LEU A 448 -26.22 -4.44 1.99
CA LEU A 448 -25.61 -3.11 2.17
C LEU A 448 -26.28 -2.27 3.25
N GLN A 449 -27.54 -2.58 3.61
CA GLN A 449 -28.28 -1.83 4.62
C GLN A 449 -27.91 -2.24 6.04
N ASN A 450 -27.26 -3.40 6.20
CA ASN A 450 -26.78 -3.90 7.48
C ASN A 450 -25.25 -3.80 7.55
N ALA A 451 -24.74 -3.03 8.51
CA ALA A 451 -23.30 -2.84 8.68
C ALA A 451 -22.57 -4.16 9.00
N ASP A 452 -23.22 -5.08 9.71
CA ASP A 452 -22.66 -6.39 10.07
C ASP A 452 -22.46 -7.27 8.83
N ASP A 453 -23.32 -7.16 7.82
CA ASP A 453 -23.15 -7.88 6.56
C ASP A 453 -22.18 -7.14 5.62
N ALA A 454 -22.32 -5.82 5.51
CA ALA A 454 -21.53 -4.97 4.62
C ALA A 454 -20.03 -4.99 4.94
N CYS A 455 -19.66 -5.21 6.20
CA CYS A 455 -18.26 -5.28 6.62
C CYS A 455 -17.51 -6.49 6.02
N HIS A 456 -18.22 -7.51 5.53
CA HIS A 456 -17.62 -8.71 4.95
C HIS A 456 -17.37 -8.64 3.44
N PHE A 457 -17.71 -7.52 2.79
CA PHE A 457 -17.40 -7.22 1.39
C PHE A 457 -16.05 -6.52 1.28
N LEU A 458 -14.97 -7.30 1.33
CA LEU A 458 -13.60 -6.83 1.40
C LEU A 458 -13.01 -6.66 0.00
N ALA A 459 -12.37 -5.52 -0.25
CA ALA A 459 -11.68 -5.24 -1.51
C ALA A 459 -10.46 -6.16 -1.68
N HIS A 460 -10.28 -6.69 -2.90
CA HIS A 460 -9.13 -7.47 -3.28
C HIS A 460 -7.94 -6.60 -3.67
N ASP A 461 -6.72 -7.04 -3.36
CA ASP A 461 -5.50 -6.32 -3.74
C ASP A 461 -5.11 -6.58 -5.20
N GLY A 462 -4.18 -5.78 -5.71
CA GLY A 462 -3.70 -5.89 -7.08
C GLY A 462 -2.66 -4.82 -7.39
N TRP A 463 -2.50 -4.52 -8.68
CA TRP A 463 -1.64 -3.44 -9.14
C TRP A 463 -2.28 -2.72 -10.32
N VAL A 464 -1.86 -1.48 -10.56
CA VAL A 464 -2.37 -0.64 -11.63
C VAL A 464 -1.22 -0.30 -12.58
N ILE A 465 -1.47 -0.37 -13.89
CA ILE A 465 -0.46 -0.07 -14.90
C ILE A 465 -0.12 1.42 -14.86
N GLY A 466 1.16 1.75 -14.61
CA GLY A 466 1.65 3.13 -14.65
C GLY A 466 1.26 4.00 -13.46
N ASP A 467 0.71 3.42 -12.39
CA ASP A 467 0.32 4.16 -11.19
C ASP A 467 1.52 4.48 -10.30
N GLY A 468 1.35 5.54 -9.50
CA GLY A 468 2.33 6.01 -8.55
C GLY A 468 2.46 5.06 -7.35
N PRO A 469 3.68 4.79 -6.88
CA PRO A 469 3.97 3.80 -5.84
C PRO A 469 3.40 4.13 -4.45
N LEU A 470 2.96 5.36 -4.17
CA LEU A 470 2.78 5.85 -2.80
C LEU A 470 1.35 5.88 -2.28
N ARG A 471 0.37 5.64 -3.14
CA ARG A 471 -1.05 5.67 -2.76
C ARG A 471 -1.68 4.32 -2.94
N SER A 472 -2.42 3.89 -1.92
CA SER A 472 -3.28 2.72 -2.04
C SER A 472 -4.44 3.08 -2.97
N SER A 473 -4.64 2.29 -4.02
CA SER A 473 -5.75 2.46 -4.96
C SER A 473 -7.13 2.22 -4.33
N ALA A 474 -7.18 1.82 -3.06
CA ALA A 474 -8.41 1.63 -2.29
C ALA A 474 -8.80 2.85 -1.43
N GLU A 475 -8.00 3.93 -1.45
CA GLU A 475 -8.31 5.17 -0.71
C GLU A 475 -9.46 5.98 -1.36
N PRO A 476 -10.15 6.85 -0.59
CA PRO A 476 -11.34 7.59 -1.05
C PRO A 476 -11.16 8.48 -2.28
N ASP A 477 -9.92 8.88 -2.59
CA ASP A 477 -9.61 9.74 -3.72
C ASP A 477 -9.07 8.98 -4.94
N SER A 478 -9.22 7.66 -4.93
CA SER A 478 -8.92 6.78 -6.06
C SER A 478 -10.20 6.23 -6.68
N ASP A 479 -10.32 6.34 -7.99
CA ASP A 479 -11.43 5.77 -8.77
C ASP A 479 -11.11 4.37 -9.34
N VAL A 480 -9.95 3.79 -9.02
CA VAL A 480 -9.41 2.57 -9.67
C VAL A 480 -10.39 1.40 -9.62
N TYR A 481 -11.06 1.20 -8.48
CA TYR A 481 -12.05 0.12 -8.32
C TYR A 481 -13.31 0.39 -9.16
N LEU A 482 -13.78 1.64 -9.20
CA LEU A 482 -14.96 2.05 -9.98
C LEU A 482 -14.68 1.95 -11.48
N ARG A 483 -13.52 2.40 -11.91
CA ARG A 483 -13.04 2.40 -13.31
C ARG A 483 -12.47 1.06 -13.76
N ARG A 484 -12.45 0.05 -12.88
CA ARG A 484 -11.96 -1.31 -13.19
C ARG A 484 -10.50 -1.34 -13.65
N GLU A 485 -9.67 -0.39 -13.22
CA GLU A 485 -8.26 -0.25 -13.65
C GLU A 485 -7.31 -1.22 -12.94
N LEU A 486 -7.77 -1.87 -11.87
CA LEU A 486 -6.97 -2.80 -11.07
C LEU A 486 -6.72 -4.12 -11.80
N VAL A 487 -5.46 -4.48 -12.01
CA VAL A 487 -5.08 -5.88 -12.31
C VAL A 487 -5.18 -6.67 -10.99
N CYS A 488 -6.38 -7.21 -10.76
CA CYS A 488 -6.79 -7.75 -9.47
C CYS A 488 -6.24 -9.16 -9.20
N TRP A 489 -5.71 -9.38 -8.00
CA TRP A 489 -5.43 -10.72 -7.46
C TRP A 489 -6.64 -11.19 -6.64
N SER A 490 -7.57 -11.85 -7.31
CA SER A 490 -8.86 -12.26 -6.69
C SER A 490 -8.77 -13.26 -5.53
N ASP A 491 -7.57 -13.77 -5.23
CA ASP A 491 -7.28 -14.64 -4.10
C ASP A 491 -6.76 -13.90 -2.86
N ARG A 492 -6.70 -12.57 -2.89
CA ARG A 492 -6.05 -11.74 -1.87
C ARG A 492 -6.90 -10.52 -1.51
N VAL A 493 -7.10 -10.29 -0.22
CA VAL A 493 -7.76 -9.09 0.33
C VAL A 493 -6.73 -8.03 0.68
N LYS A 494 -7.00 -6.77 0.28
CA LYS A 494 -6.18 -5.61 0.64
C LYS A 494 -6.31 -5.29 2.12
N LEU A 495 -5.18 -5.16 2.81
CA LEU A 495 -5.14 -4.83 4.23
C LEU A 495 -5.17 -3.31 4.46
N ARG A 496 -5.96 -2.88 5.46
CA ARG A 496 -6.25 -1.48 5.77
C ARG A 496 -5.70 -1.09 7.14
N TYR A 497 -4.45 -0.64 7.18
CA TYR A 497 -3.76 -0.25 8.42
C TYR A 497 -4.25 1.07 9.01
N GLY A 498 -4.70 2.03 8.18
CA GLY A 498 -4.90 3.41 8.59
C GLY A 498 -3.57 4.17 8.78
N ASN A 499 -3.61 5.29 9.49
CA ASN A 499 -2.46 6.17 9.70
C ASN A 499 -1.61 5.75 10.91
N LYS A 500 -2.21 5.04 11.87
CA LYS A 500 -1.57 4.65 13.13
C LYS A 500 -2.15 3.35 13.69
N PRO A 501 -1.47 2.69 14.64
CA PRO A 501 -1.93 1.42 15.22
C PRO A 501 -3.36 1.44 15.75
N GLU A 502 -3.83 2.57 16.28
CA GLU A 502 -5.16 2.71 16.85
C GLU A 502 -6.29 2.63 15.81
N ASP A 503 -6.00 2.87 14.53
CA ASP A 503 -7.00 2.86 13.45
C ASP A 503 -7.41 1.42 13.07
N CYS A 504 -6.54 0.43 13.31
CA CYS A 504 -6.84 -0.99 13.14
C CYS A 504 -5.98 -1.88 14.09
N PRO A 505 -6.23 -1.86 15.41
CA PRO A 505 -5.31 -2.42 16.41
C PRO A 505 -4.97 -3.90 16.20
N TYR A 506 -5.96 -4.70 15.81
CA TYR A 506 -5.76 -6.13 15.54
C TYR A 506 -4.77 -6.36 14.40
N LEU A 507 -4.95 -5.69 13.26
CA LEU A 507 -4.09 -5.85 12.10
C LEU A 507 -2.63 -5.50 12.42
N TRP A 508 -2.41 -4.37 13.09
CA TRP A 508 -1.07 -3.95 13.49
C TRP A 508 -0.42 -4.94 14.45
N ALA A 509 -1.15 -5.43 15.45
CA ALA A 509 -0.64 -6.44 16.37
C ALA A 509 -0.33 -7.78 15.69
N HIS A 510 -1.21 -8.22 14.79
CA HIS A 510 -1.07 -9.46 14.02
C HIS A 510 0.16 -9.41 13.11
N MET A 511 0.34 -8.31 12.39
CA MET A 511 1.47 -8.14 11.46
C MET A 511 2.79 -7.87 12.19
N LYS A 512 2.75 -7.19 13.34
CA LYS A 512 3.91 -7.12 14.25
C LYS A 512 4.31 -8.51 14.70
N LYS A 513 3.35 -9.35 15.12
CA LYS A 513 3.65 -10.70 15.57
C LYS A 513 4.21 -11.60 14.47
N TYR A 514 3.64 -11.50 13.27
CA TYR A 514 4.17 -12.13 12.06
C TYR A 514 5.63 -11.73 11.80
N THR A 515 5.93 -10.44 11.87
CA THR A 515 7.29 -9.90 11.71
C THR A 515 8.24 -10.47 12.75
N GLU A 516 7.86 -10.46 14.02
CA GLU A 516 8.66 -10.98 15.13
C GLU A 516 8.97 -12.48 14.99
N ILE A 517 7.96 -13.30 14.66
CA ILE A 517 8.14 -14.75 14.43
C ILE A 517 9.14 -14.98 13.29
N THR A 518 9.01 -14.20 12.21
CA THR A 518 9.89 -14.31 11.04
C THR A 518 11.34 -14.00 11.39
N VAL A 519 11.62 -12.82 11.96
CA VAL A 519 13.01 -12.42 12.24
C VAL A 519 13.65 -13.14 13.41
N LYS A 520 12.86 -13.82 14.25
CA LYS A 520 13.36 -14.77 15.24
C LYS A 520 14.14 -15.91 14.58
N HIS A 521 13.70 -16.37 13.41
CA HIS A 521 14.26 -17.55 12.74
C HIS A 521 15.12 -17.23 11.51
N PHE A 522 14.88 -16.09 10.86
CA PHE A 522 15.61 -15.64 9.67
C PHE A 522 16.54 -14.47 9.99
N TYR A 523 17.64 -14.34 9.24
CA TYR A 523 18.66 -13.29 9.44
C TYR A 523 18.44 -12.08 8.55
N GLY A 524 17.43 -12.14 7.69
CA GLY A 524 17.02 -11.07 6.83
C GLY A 524 15.65 -11.32 6.24
N VAL A 525 15.11 -10.28 5.63
CA VAL A 525 13.78 -10.29 5.04
C VAL A 525 13.81 -9.67 3.65
N ARG A 526 12.96 -10.17 2.77
CA ARG A 526 12.62 -9.51 1.50
C ARG A 526 11.25 -8.84 1.68
N LEU A 527 11.17 -7.55 1.41
CA LEU A 527 9.90 -6.82 1.42
C LEU A 527 9.23 -6.99 0.06
N ASP A 528 8.14 -7.77 0.05
CA ASP A 528 7.37 -8.01 -1.15
C ASP A 528 6.52 -6.79 -1.51
N ASN A 529 6.59 -6.37 -2.78
CA ASN A 529 5.82 -5.24 -3.29
C ASN A 529 5.88 -4.01 -2.37
N CYS A 530 7.09 -3.65 -1.91
CA CYS A 530 7.32 -2.70 -0.83
C CYS A 530 6.78 -1.29 -1.12
N HIS A 531 6.64 -0.95 -2.40
CA HIS A 531 6.07 0.33 -2.80
C HIS A 531 4.58 0.41 -2.45
N SER A 532 3.79 -0.64 -2.66
CA SER A 532 2.37 -0.63 -2.35
C SER A 532 2.03 -0.67 -0.84
N THR A 533 3.03 -0.78 0.04
CA THR A 533 2.84 -0.73 1.50
C THR A 533 3.06 0.71 1.98
N PRO A 534 2.13 1.30 2.76
CA PRO A 534 2.34 2.62 3.34
C PRO A 534 3.64 2.68 4.15
N LEU A 535 4.43 3.75 3.93
CA LEU A 535 5.79 3.86 4.45
C LEU A 535 5.86 3.76 5.98
N HIS A 536 4.91 4.38 6.69
CA HIS A 536 4.84 4.34 8.16
C HIS A 536 4.55 2.93 8.71
N VAL A 537 3.83 2.09 7.96
CA VAL A 537 3.60 0.69 8.33
C VAL A 537 4.90 -0.08 8.23
N THR A 538 5.58 0.01 7.09
CA THR A 538 6.86 -0.70 6.89
C THR A 538 7.92 -0.23 7.89
N GLU A 539 8.02 1.07 8.16
CA GLU A 539 8.93 1.63 9.17
C GLU A 539 8.67 1.04 10.56
N TYR A 540 7.41 0.99 11.00
CA TYR A 540 7.04 0.41 12.29
C TYR A 540 7.38 -1.08 12.38
N MET A 541 7.07 -1.85 11.33
CA MET A 541 7.33 -3.29 11.33
C MET A 541 8.84 -3.58 11.31
N LEU A 542 9.62 -2.87 10.49
CA LEU A 542 11.07 -3.01 10.46
C LEU A 542 11.73 -2.56 11.77
N ARG A 543 11.17 -1.57 12.47
CA ARG A 543 11.65 -1.21 13.82
C ARG A 543 11.46 -2.37 14.78
N SER A 544 10.24 -2.93 14.85
CA SER A 544 9.98 -4.12 15.67
C SER A 544 10.89 -5.31 15.28
N ALA A 545 11.21 -5.44 13.98
CA ALA A 545 12.11 -6.44 13.47
C ALA A 545 13.56 -6.25 13.95
N ARG A 546 14.06 -5.01 13.91
CA ARG A 546 15.41 -4.64 14.33
C ARG A 546 15.60 -4.66 15.84
N ASP A 547 14.56 -4.37 16.61
CA ASP A 547 14.56 -4.55 18.07
C ASP A 547 14.82 -6.02 18.44
N HIS A 548 14.32 -6.97 17.64
CA HIS A 548 14.58 -8.40 17.79
C HIS A 548 15.91 -8.84 17.17
N ARG A 549 16.30 -8.23 16.04
CA ARG A 549 17.52 -8.54 15.30
C ARG A 549 18.18 -7.26 14.78
N PRO A 550 19.14 -6.69 15.54
CA PRO A 550 19.79 -5.43 15.13
C PRO A 550 20.47 -5.52 13.77
N ASP A 551 21.16 -6.63 13.48
CA ASP A 551 21.84 -6.90 12.20
C ASP A 551 20.90 -7.49 11.12
N LEU A 552 19.64 -7.06 11.07
CA LEU A 552 18.69 -7.55 10.07
C LEU A 552 19.07 -7.10 8.66
N TYR A 553 19.30 -8.06 7.76
CA TYR A 553 19.41 -7.78 6.32
C TYR A 553 18.03 -7.50 5.72
N VAL A 554 17.86 -6.39 5.02
CA VAL A 554 16.58 -6.05 4.38
C VAL A 554 16.79 -5.88 2.88
N ALA A 555 16.17 -6.76 2.09
CA ALA A 555 16.05 -6.60 0.66
C ALA A 555 14.66 -6.06 0.31
N ALA A 556 14.54 -5.21 -0.70
CA ALA A 556 13.24 -4.73 -1.18
C ALA A 556 13.12 -4.90 -2.70
N GLU A 557 11.96 -5.37 -3.14
CA GLU A 557 11.50 -5.18 -4.51
C GLU A 557 10.81 -3.82 -4.60
N PHE A 558 11.45 -2.90 -5.33
CA PHE A 558 11.05 -1.50 -5.35
C PHE A 558 11.21 -0.92 -6.75
N VAL A 559 10.13 -0.36 -7.30
CA VAL A 559 10.12 0.33 -8.59
C VAL A 559 9.21 1.55 -8.43
N THR A 560 9.78 2.71 -8.07
CA THR A 560 8.98 3.94 -7.95
C THR A 560 8.94 4.80 -9.21
N GLY A 561 9.72 4.43 -10.22
CA GLY A 561 9.89 5.23 -11.42
C GLY A 561 10.78 6.47 -11.24
N SER A 562 11.26 6.76 -10.02
CA SER A 562 12.20 7.85 -9.71
C SER A 562 13.33 7.35 -8.79
N GLU A 563 14.57 7.66 -9.16
CA GLU A 563 15.73 7.30 -8.35
C GLU A 563 15.75 8.04 -7.01
N GLU A 564 15.26 9.28 -6.99
CA GLU A 564 15.15 10.10 -5.79
C GLU A 564 14.16 9.52 -4.78
N LEU A 565 13.02 9.01 -5.26
CA LEU A 565 12.04 8.31 -4.42
C LEU A 565 12.58 6.94 -3.94
N ASP A 566 13.23 6.18 -4.82
CA ASP A 566 13.97 4.96 -4.45
C ASP A 566 14.95 5.23 -3.30
N ASN A 567 15.75 6.28 -3.42
CA ASN A 567 16.74 6.67 -2.41
C ASN A 567 16.11 7.13 -1.10
N ALA A 568 15.02 7.91 -1.15
CA ALA A 568 14.31 8.33 0.05
C ALA A 568 13.74 7.13 0.83
N PHE A 569 13.19 6.13 0.13
CA PHE A 569 12.69 4.90 0.75
C PHE A 569 13.81 4.05 1.34
N VAL A 570 14.92 3.87 0.61
CA VAL A 570 16.10 3.17 1.12
C VAL A 570 16.61 3.83 2.39
N ALA A 571 16.73 5.16 2.36
CA ALA A 571 17.18 5.96 3.48
C ALA A 571 16.23 5.81 4.66
N GLN A 572 14.93 6.08 4.50
CA GLN A 572 13.97 6.04 5.60
C GLN A 572 13.79 4.63 6.20
N LEU A 573 13.69 3.61 5.37
CA LEU A 573 13.45 2.24 5.83
C LEU A 573 14.73 1.52 6.25
N GLY A 574 15.91 2.01 5.89
CA GLY A 574 17.19 1.34 6.10
C GLY A 574 17.30 0.05 5.27
N VAL A 575 16.86 0.08 4.02
CA VAL A 575 16.96 -1.07 3.11
C VAL A 575 18.43 -1.36 2.81
N THR A 576 18.85 -2.60 2.97
CA THR A 576 20.24 -3.03 2.70
C THR A 576 20.48 -3.28 1.23
N SER A 577 19.49 -3.79 0.48
CA SER A 577 19.65 -4.08 -0.95
C SER A 577 18.35 -3.88 -1.73
N LEU A 578 18.46 -3.24 -2.89
CA LEU A 578 17.37 -3.16 -3.87
C LEU A 578 17.48 -4.29 -4.89
N ILE A 579 16.39 -5.01 -5.11
CA ILE A 579 16.33 -6.06 -6.12
C ILE A 579 16.17 -5.39 -7.50
N ARG A 580 17.08 -5.69 -8.42
CA ARG A 580 17.00 -5.24 -9.82
C ARG A 580 16.74 -6.44 -10.73
N GLY A 581 15.65 -6.40 -11.49
CA GLY A 581 15.35 -7.41 -12.50
C GLY A 581 16.22 -7.21 -13.74
N LYS A 582 16.83 -8.27 -14.25
CA LYS A 582 17.47 -8.24 -15.57
C LYS A 582 16.36 -8.24 -16.62
N ARG A 583 15.96 -7.06 -17.10
CA ARG A 583 15.18 -6.99 -18.36
C ARG A 583 16.01 -7.68 -19.44
N GLU A 584 15.42 -8.62 -20.17
CA GLU A 584 16.00 -9.10 -21.41
C GLU A 584 16.28 -7.85 -22.25
N ARG A 585 17.57 -7.52 -22.42
CA ARG A 585 17.93 -6.49 -23.39
C ARG A 585 17.62 -7.13 -24.73
N ASP A 586 16.56 -6.68 -25.39
CA ASP A 586 16.16 -7.22 -26.70
C ASP A 586 17.26 -7.11 -27.76
N LYS A 587 18.36 -6.38 -27.51
CA LYS A 587 19.58 -6.42 -28.32
C LYS A 587 20.84 -6.24 -27.43
N PRO A 588 21.93 -6.98 -27.68
CA PRO A 588 23.25 -6.57 -27.19
C PRO A 588 23.58 -5.22 -27.83
N GLY A 589 23.79 -4.21 -26.99
CA GLY A 589 24.18 -2.86 -27.37
C GLY A 589 25.68 -2.73 -27.55
#